data_AF-A0A8T4VYV1-F1
#
_entry.id   AF-A0A8T4VYV1-F1
#
_cell.length_a   1.000
_cell.length_b   1.000
_cell.length_c   1.000
_cell.angle_alpha   90.00
_cell.angle_beta   90.00
_cell.angle_gamma   90.00
#
_symmetry.space_group_name_H-M   'P 1'
#
loop_
_entity.id
_entity.type
_entity.pdbx_description
1 polymer ?
#
loop_
_entity_poly.entity_id
_entity_poly.type
_entity_poly.pdbx_seq_one_letter_code
_entity_poly.pdbx_strand_id
1 'polypeptide(L)'
;MAGVTETVPVRVRHGCESDDETVLSVPVGTALRDALLDAGISPHGRYARRVNCRGNGLCATCGVRILGSDGDTTPAHWHDRLADRFGYPRLSCQVVVEAPLTVAVLPDP
;
A
#
# COMPACT_ATOMS: atom_id res chain seq x y z
N MET A 1 -15.50 11.35 -23.49
CA MET A 1 -15.07 12.30 -22.44
C MET A 1 -14.19 11.53 -21.47
N ALA A 2 -12.88 11.48 -21.70
CA ALA A 2 -11.96 10.89 -20.72
C ALA A 2 -11.88 11.89 -19.56
N GLY A 3 -12.59 11.61 -18.47
CA GLY A 3 -12.48 12.41 -17.25
C GLY A 3 -11.03 12.38 -16.78
N VAL A 4 -10.49 13.55 -16.44
CA VAL A 4 -9.19 13.64 -15.77
C VAL A 4 -9.28 12.75 -14.53
N THR A 5 -8.46 11.70 -14.49
CA THR A 5 -8.42 10.84 -13.31
C THR A 5 -7.50 11.53 -12.32
N GLU A 6 -8.06 11.99 -11.21
CA GLU A 6 -7.29 12.62 -10.14
C GLU A 6 -6.27 11.62 -9.60
N THR A 7 -5.02 12.07 -9.45
CA THR A 7 -3.94 11.24 -8.90
C THR A 7 -3.41 11.84 -7.61
N VAL A 8 -3.14 10.99 -6.64
CA VAL A 8 -2.50 11.36 -5.37
C VAL A 8 -1.12 10.70 -5.23
N PRO A 9 -0.17 11.35 -4.54
CA PRO A 9 1.15 10.77 -4.30
C PRO A 9 1.08 9.61 -3.29
N VAL A 10 1.69 8.48 -3.66
CA VAL A 10 1.91 7.35 -2.76
C VAL A 10 3.42 7.15 -2.59
N ARG A 11 3.91 7.34 -1.37
CA ARG A 11 5.31 7.12 -1.01
C ARG A 11 5.52 5.68 -0.60
N VAL A 12 6.49 5.00 -1.20
CA VAL A 12 6.75 3.58 -0.99
C VAL A 12 8.19 3.40 -0.51
N ARG A 13 8.37 2.99 0.75
CA ARG A 13 9.67 2.62 1.31
C ARG A 13 9.99 1.16 1.07
N HIS A 14 11.21 0.86 0.62
CA HIS A 14 11.69 -0.50 0.35
C HIS A 14 12.24 -1.17 1.61
N GLY A 15 11.38 -1.31 2.63
CA GLY A 15 11.72 -1.82 3.96
C GLY A 15 11.43 -0.81 5.06
N CYS A 16 11.29 -1.29 6.30
CA CYS A 16 10.94 -0.42 7.43
C CYS A 16 12.12 0.38 7.98
N GLU A 17 13.34 -0.11 7.76
CA GLU A 17 14.59 0.51 8.21
C GLU A 17 15.35 1.17 7.05
N SER A 18 14.77 1.17 5.85
CA SER A 18 15.37 1.74 4.65
C SER A 18 14.88 3.17 4.43
N ASP A 19 15.82 4.04 4.06
CA ASP A 19 15.53 5.39 3.55
C ASP A 19 15.27 5.38 2.03
N ASP A 20 15.34 4.22 1.37
CA ASP A 20 15.04 4.08 -0.06
C ASP A 20 13.52 4.19 -0.29
N GLU A 21 13.11 5.26 -0.97
CA GLU A 21 11.71 5.61 -1.22
C GLU A 21 11.45 5.84 -2.72
N THR A 22 10.32 5.34 -3.19
CA THR A 22 9.78 5.65 -4.51
C THR A 22 8.44 6.37 -4.36
N VAL A 23 8.24 7.45 -5.11
CA VAL A 23 6.96 8.18 -5.13
C VAL A 23 6.18 7.82 -6.39
N LEU A 24 4.95 7.35 -6.21
CA LEU A 24 4.04 7.00 -7.29
C LEU A 24 2.93 8.04 -7.40
N SER A 25 2.55 8.41 -8.63
CA SER A 25 1.31 9.15 -8.88
C SER A 25 0.18 8.15 -9.16
N VAL A 26 -0.70 7.94 -8.19
CA VAL A 26 -1.70 6.86 -8.24
C VAL A 26 -3.09 7.46 -8.42
N PRO A 27 -3.89 6.97 -9.38
CA PRO A 27 -5.26 7.39 -9.53
C PRO A 27 -6.09 7.10 -8.27
N VAL A 28 -6.91 8.05 -7.83
CA VAL A 28 -7.85 7.86 -6.73
C VAL A 28 -8.80 6.71 -7.05
N GLY A 29 -9.04 5.85 -6.05
CA GLY A 29 -9.85 4.62 -6.19
C GLY A 29 -9.05 3.38 -6.62
N THR A 30 -7.74 3.51 -6.89
CA THR A 30 -6.90 2.36 -7.26
C THR A 30 -6.59 1.49 -6.05
N ALA A 31 -6.68 0.17 -6.21
CA ALA A 31 -6.20 -0.76 -5.19
C ALA A 31 -4.67 -0.65 -5.06
N LEU A 32 -4.17 -0.45 -3.83
CA LEU A 32 -2.75 -0.20 -3.58
C LEU A 32 -1.86 -1.31 -4.13
N ARG A 33 -2.28 -2.59 -4.03
CA ARG A 33 -1.55 -3.72 -4.64
C ARG A 33 -1.30 -3.50 -6.12
N ASP A 34 -2.30 -3.04 -6.85
CA ASP A 34 -2.23 -2.94 -8.30
C ASP A 34 -1.36 -1.74 -8.69
N ALA A 35 -1.50 -0.61 -7.99
CA ALA A 35 -0.61 0.54 -8.14
C ALA A 35 0.88 0.17 -7.91
N LEU A 36 1.15 -0.64 -6.88
CA LEU A 36 2.51 -1.13 -6.61
C LEU A 36 3.01 -2.03 -7.74
N LEU A 37 2.19 -3.00 -8.18
CA LEU A 37 2.58 -3.95 -9.23
C LEU A 37 2.78 -3.26 -10.59
N ASP A 38 1.96 -2.28 -10.93
CA ASP A 38 2.07 -1.48 -12.14
C ASP A 38 3.37 -0.65 -12.15
N ALA A 39 3.83 -0.22 -10.97
CA ALA A 39 5.13 0.43 -10.78
C ALA A 39 6.31 -0.56 -10.70
N GLY A 40 6.07 -1.87 -10.87
CA GLY A 40 7.11 -2.91 -10.76
C GLY A 40 7.53 -3.22 -9.31
N ILE A 41 6.83 -2.69 -8.31
CA ILE A 41 7.09 -2.90 -6.90
C ILE A 41 6.20 -4.03 -6.40
N SER A 42 6.78 -5.17 -6.06
CA SER A 42 6.01 -6.30 -5.56
C SER A 42 5.84 -6.19 -4.03
N PRO A 43 4.59 -6.14 -3.50
CA PRO A 43 4.35 -6.32 -2.06
C PRO A 43 4.48 -7.78 -1.62
N HIS A 44 4.69 -8.70 -2.58
CA HIS A 44 4.88 -10.11 -2.32
C HIS A 44 6.35 -10.47 -2.18
N GLY A 45 6.62 -11.31 -1.19
CA GLY A 45 7.83 -12.10 -1.08
C GLY A 45 8.12 -12.98 -2.30
N ARG A 46 9.34 -13.54 -2.38
CA ARG A 46 9.87 -14.18 -3.61
C ARG A 46 8.97 -15.27 -4.15
N TYR A 47 8.48 -16.14 -3.27
CA TYR A 47 7.59 -17.25 -3.63
C TYR A 47 6.17 -16.75 -3.93
N ALA A 48 5.67 -15.85 -3.09
CA ALA A 48 4.33 -15.30 -3.20
C ALA A 48 4.10 -14.48 -4.48
N ARG A 49 5.14 -14.01 -5.17
CA ARG A 49 5.02 -13.42 -6.51
C ARG A 49 4.33 -14.33 -7.53
N ARG A 50 4.52 -15.66 -7.40
CA ARG A 50 3.93 -16.67 -8.30
C ARG A 50 2.69 -17.33 -7.70
N VAL A 51 2.66 -17.49 -6.38
CA VAL A 51 1.59 -18.17 -5.65
C VAL A 51 0.94 -17.20 -4.67
N ASN A 52 -0.11 -16.51 -5.12
CA ASN A 52 -0.92 -15.60 -4.30
C ASN A 52 -2.39 -15.64 -4.70
N CYS A 53 -3.25 -15.09 -3.83
CA CYS A 53 -4.70 -15.04 -4.04
C CYS A 53 -5.15 -14.00 -5.09
N ARG A 54 -4.23 -13.32 -5.79
CA ARG A 54 -4.52 -12.31 -6.83
C ARG A 54 -5.45 -11.18 -6.39
N GLY A 55 -5.42 -10.82 -5.10
CA GLY A 55 -6.19 -9.70 -4.57
C GLY A 55 -7.50 -10.06 -3.87
N ASN A 56 -7.81 -11.34 -3.71
CA ASN A 56 -9.02 -11.80 -3.02
C ASN A 56 -8.96 -11.71 -1.48
N GLY A 57 -7.87 -11.16 -0.90
CA GLY A 57 -7.74 -11.01 0.56
C GLY A 57 -7.52 -12.31 1.35
N LEU A 58 -7.16 -13.42 0.70
CA LEU A 58 -7.11 -14.75 1.33
C LEU A 58 -5.73 -15.23 1.75
N CYS A 59 -4.65 -14.72 1.16
CA CYS A 59 -3.31 -15.31 1.33
C CYS A 59 -2.38 -14.57 2.29
N ALA A 60 -2.75 -13.37 2.76
CA ALA A 60 -1.91 -12.49 3.59
C ALA A 60 -0.54 -12.08 3.01
N THR A 61 -0.16 -12.54 1.82
CA THR A 61 1.18 -12.31 1.24
C THR A 61 1.42 -10.94 0.62
N CYS A 62 0.42 -10.05 0.58
CA CYS A 62 0.54 -8.69 0.03
C CYS A 62 0.62 -7.63 1.14
N GLY A 63 1.18 -8.02 2.29
CA GLY A 63 1.27 -7.18 3.47
C GLY A 63 2.15 -5.95 3.25
N VAL A 64 1.65 -4.78 3.61
CA VAL A 64 2.39 -3.51 3.66
C VAL A 64 2.15 -2.84 5.00
N ARG A 65 3.14 -2.11 5.52
CA ARG A 65 2.92 -1.25 6.69
C ARG A 65 2.53 0.14 6.21
N ILE A 66 1.44 0.69 6.75
CA ILE A 66 1.08 2.09 6.54
C ILE A 66 1.86 2.90 7.57
N LEU A 67 2.66 3.86 7.11
CA LEU A 67 3.51 4.70 7.96
C LEU A 67 2.89 6.07 8.28
N GLY A 68 1.83 6.44 7.54
CA GLY A 68 1.07 7.67 7.73
C GLY A 68 0.44 8.13 6.42
N SER A 69 -0.50 9.08 6.51
CA SER A 69 -1.03 9.82 5.36
C SER A 69 -0.49 11.26 5.38
N ASP A 70 0.07 11.72 4.26
CA ASP A 70 0.54 13.11 4.12
C ASP A 70 -0.67 14.00 3.83
N GLY A 71 -1.39 14.31 4.89
CA GLY A 71 -2.64 15.06 4.87
C GLY A 71 -3.40 14.72 6.14
N ASP A 72 -3.92 15.74 6.82
CA ASP A 72 -4.65 15.68 8.09
C ASP A 72 -5.95 14.85 8.01
N THR A 73 -5.83 13.56 7.71
CA THR A 73 -6.91 12.60 7.76
C THR A 73 -6.82 11.93 9.11
N THR A 74 -7.46 12.55 10.11
CA THR A 74 -7.70 11.88 11.39
C THR A 74 -8.33 10.50 11.10
N PRO A 75 -7.75 9.39 11.56
CA PRO A 75 -8.18 8.06 11.16
C PRO A 75 -9.67 7.84 11.50
N ALA A 76 -10.50 7.71 10.46
CA ALA A 76 -11.96 7.69 10.56
C ALA A 76 -12.51 6.30 10.88
N HIS A 77 -11.73 5.24 10.66
CA HIS A 77 -12.12 3.87 10.94
C HIS A 77 -11.32 3.30 12.12
N TRP A 78 -11.99 2.52 13.00
CA TRP A 78 -11.37 1.95 14.21
C TRP A 78 -10.16 1.03 13.92
N HIS A 79 -10.07 0.47 12.70
CA HIS A 79 -8.88 -0.24 12.23
C HIS A 79 -7.66 0.67 12.04
N ASP A 80 -7.85 1.92 11.64
CA ASP A 80 -6.75 2.83 11.31
C ASP A 80 -6.06 3.30 12.59
N ARG A 81 -6.82 3.49 13.69
CA ARG A 81 -6.27 3.72 15.03
C ARG A 81 -5.52 2.51 15.60
N LEU A 82 -5.87 1.29 15.17
CA LEU A 82 -5.18 0.07 15.60
C LEU A 82 -3.89 -0.15 14.81
N ALA A 83 -3.85 0.22 13.52
CA ALA A 83 -2.66 0.16 12.68
C ALA A 83 -1.57 1.10 13.20
N ASP A 84 -1.95 2.32 13.60
CA ASP A 84 -1.05 3.31 14.21
C ASP A 84 -0.48 2.83 15.58
N ARG A 85 -1.28 2.07 16.34
CA ARG A 85 -0.91 1.61 17.69
C ARG A 85 -0.18 0.25 17.72
N PHE A 86 -0.34 -0.59 16.70
CA PHE A 86 0.18 -1.97 16.72
C PHE A 86 0.97 -2.40 15.46
N GLY A 87 1.13 -1.57 14.44
CA GLY A 87 2.06 -1.82 13.33
C GLY A 87 1.75 -3.07 12.48
N TYR A 88 0.49 -3.53 12.48
CA TYR A 88 0.13 -4.73 11.72
C TYR A 88 0.10 -4.45 10.22
N PRO A 89 0.73 -5.32 9.40
CA PRO A 89 0.69 -5.17 7.95
C PRO A 89 -0.75 -5.27 7.45
N ARG A 90 -1.14 -4.29 6.62
CA ARG A 90 -2.41 -4.27 5.89
C ARG A 90 -2.25 -5.03 4.58
N LEU A 91 -3.32 -5.69 4.13
CA LEU A 91 -3.33 -6.31 2.82
C LEU A 91 -3.46 -5.21 1.77
N SER A 92 -2.38 -4.91 1.03
CA SER A 92 -2.40 -3.88 -0.01
C SER A 92 -3.50 -4.10 -1.06
N CYS A 93 -3.98 -5.32 -1.25
CA CYS A 93 -5.11 -5.60 -2.14
C CYS A 93 -6.49 -5.23 -1.58
N GLN A 94 -6.57 -4.85 -0.31
CA GLN A 94 -7.80 -4.41 0.35
C GLN A 94 -7.69 -2.93 0.80
N VAL A 95 -6.64 -2.23 0.35
CA VAL A 95 -6.45 -0.80 0.59
C VAL A 95 -6.72 -0.09 -0.73
N VAL A 96 -7.67 0.85 -0.70
CA VAL A 96 -7.97 1.74 -1.82
C VAL A 96 -7.25 3.05 -1.59
N VAL A 97 -6.57 3.57 -2.61
CA VAL A 97 -5.87 4.85 -2.55
C VAL A 97 -6.89 5.98 -2.74
N GLU A 98 -7.22 6.66 -1.65
CA GLU A 98 -8.17 7.79 -1.67
C GLU A 98 -7.50 9.14 -1.36
N ALA A 99 -6.33 9.09 -0.74
CA ALA A 99 -5.57 10.26 -0.29
C ALA A 99 -4.07 9.94 -0.33
N PRO A 100 -3.20 10.96 -0.24
CA PRO A 100 -1.77 10.75 -0.11
C PRO A 100 -1.43 9.81 1.06
N LEU A 101 -0.56 8.82 0.83
CA LEU A 101 -0.11 7.91 1.88
C LEU A 101 1.32 7.43 1.71
N THR A 102 1.93 7.10 2.84
CA THR A 102 3.25 6.50 2.93
C THR A 102 3.12 5.06 3.40
N VAL A 103 3.73 4.13 2.66
CA VAL A 103 3.75 2.71 2.99
C VAL A 103 5.16 2.15 2.93
N ALA A 104 5.45 1.15 3.75
CA ALA A 104 6.63 0.30 3.60
C ALA A 104 6.21 -1.06 3.05
N VAL A 105 6.86 -1.48 1.96
CA VAL A 105 6.83 -2.89 1.55
C VAL A 105 7.73 -3.67 2.49
N LEU A 106 7.25 -4.82 2.94
CA LEU A 106 8.03 -5.69 3.81
C LEU A 106 8.89 -6.59 2.93
N PRO A 107 10.23 -6.51 2.99
CA PRO A 107 11.05 -7.54 2.40
C PRO A 107 10.73 -8.88 3.07
N ASP A 108 10.71 -9.95 2.26
CA ASP A 108 10.71 -11.32 2.78
C ASP A 108 12.01 -11.50 3.61
N PRO A 109 11.96 -12.10 4.82
CA PRO A 109 13.17 -12.67 5.42
C PRO A 109 13.77 -13.81 4.56
#